data_AF-A0A2V4TPT4-F1
#
_entry.id   AF-A0A2V4TPT4-F1
#
_cell.length_a   1.000
_cell.length_b   1.000
_cell.length_c   1.000
_cell.angle_alpha   90.00
_cell.angle_beta   90.00
_cell.angle_gamma   90.00
#
_symmetry.space_group_name_H-M   'P 1'
#
loop_
_entity.id
_entity.type
_entity.pdbx_description
1 polymer ?
#
loop_
_entity_poly.entity_id
_entity_poly.type
_entity_poly.pdbx_seq_one_letter_code
_entity_poly.pdbx_strand_id
1 'polypeptide(L)' 'MAVDAVVRNIASMGKAARNITRDDPDFAAAHPDIPWEAMYGMRNHVTHGYFVVDVDIVWSTVKSYLPELELKLSQLRRS' A
#
# COMPACT_ATOMS: atom_id res chain seq x y z
N MET A 1 2.77 -19.95 -3.99
CA MET A 1 2.02 -19.69 -5.24
C MET A 1 2.05 -18.17 -5.52
N ALA A 2 1.63 -17.70 -6.70
CA ALA A 2 1.76 -16.27 -7.08
C ALA A 2 1.00 -15.30 -6.15
N VAL A 3 -0.14 -15.72 -5.60
CA VAL A 3 -0.96 -14.91 -4.68
C VAL A 3 -0.20 -14.58 -3.39
N ASP A 4 0.53 -15.54 -2.83
CA ASP A 4 1.31 -15.34 -1.58
C ASP A 4 2.36 -14.23 -1.74
N ALA A 5 3.02 -14.19 -2.91
CA ALA A 5 4.01 -13.17 -3.23
C ALA A 5 3.37 -11.77 -3.35
N VAL A 6 2.20 -11.68 -3.99
CA VAL A 6 1.45 -10.41 -4.11
C VAL A 6 1.02 -9.90 -2.74
N VAL A 7 0.44 -10.78 -1.91
CA VAL A 7 0.05 -10.45 -0.52
C VAL A 7 1.25 -9.97 0.29
N ARG A 8 2.40 -10.64 0.18
CA ARG A 8 3.65 -10.24 0.86
C ARG A 8 4.13 -8.86 0.42
N ASN A 9 4.00 -8.52 -0.85
CA ASN A 9 4.38 -7.22 -1.38
C ASN A 9 3.43 -6.12 -0.90
N ILE A 10 2.11 -6.36 -0.90
CA ILE A 10 1.11 -5.45 -0.33
C ILE A 10 1.38 -5.18 1.15
N ALA A 11 1.68 -6.24 1.93
CA ALA A 11 2.02 -6.09 3.33
C ALA A 11 3.31 -5.27 3.54
N SER A 12 4.32 -5.46 2.68
CA SER A 12 5.57 -4.68 2.72
C SER A 12 5.32 -3.20 2.41
N MET A 13 4.51 -2.90 1.40
CA MET A 13 4.14 -1.53 1.03
C MET A 13 3.42 -0.81 2.18
N GLY A 14 2.43 -1.45 2.82
CA GLY A 14 1.74 -0.82 3.95
C GLY A 14 2.64 -0.60 5.17
N LYS A 15 3.64 -1.47 5.38
CA LYS A 15 4.65 -1.25 6.42
C LYS A 15 5.53 -0.04 6.11
N ALA A 16 5.94 0.13 4.85
CA ALA A 16 6.72 1.29 4.41
C ALA A 16 5.93 2.59 4.59
N ALA A 17 4.65 2.62 4.16
CA ALA A 17 3.77 3.76 4.35
C ALA A 17 3.64 4.16 5.83
N ARG A 18 3.46 3.18 6.72
CA ARG A 18 3.38 3.43 8.17
C ARG A 18 4.69 3.95 8.77
N ASN A 19 5.83 3.50 8.27
CA ASN A 19 7.11 4.03 8.72
C ASN A 19 7.25 5.50 8.29
N ILE A 20 6.86 5.85 7.06
CA ILE A 20 6.89 7.25 6.58
C ILE A 20 6.00 8.13 7.46
N THR A 21 4.73 7.75 7.68
CA THR A 21 3.83 8.58 8.52
C THR A 21 4.25 8.69 9.98
N ARG A 22 5.04 7.72 10.49
CA ARG A 22 5.58 7.75 11.85
C ARG A 22 6.88 8.55 11.96
N ASP A 23 7.80 8.33 11.03
CA ASP A 23 9.18 8.81 11.12
C ASP A 23 9.33 10.19 10.45
N ASP A 24 8.48 10.52 9.49
CA ASP A 24 8.42 11.81 8.80
C ASP A 24 6.96 12.25 8.52
N PRO A 25 6.23 12.66 9.57
CA PRO A 25 4.83 13.06 9.44
C PRO A 25 4.63 14.32 8.59
N ASP A 26 5.61 15.23 8.58
CA ASP A 26 5.54 16.48 7.80
C ASP A 26 5.62 16.18 6.30
N PHE A 27 6.51 15.25 5.90
CA PHE A 27 6.55 14.76 4.51
C PHE A 27 5.23 14.11 4.10
N ALA A 28 4.68 13.23 4.95
CA ALA A 28 3.39 12.60 4.66
C ALA A 28 2.26 13.64 4.52
N ALA A 29 2.27 14.68 5.35
CA ALA A 29 1.30 15.78 5.30
C ALA A 29 1.47 16.68 4.06
N ALA A 30 2.71 16.85 3.58
CA ALA A 30 3.02 17.57 2.35
C ALA A 30 2.60 16.81 1.07
N HIS A 31 2.41 15.50 1.16
CA HIS A 31 2.00 14.63 0.05
C HIS A 31 0.68 13.88 0.36
N PRO A 32 -0.44 14.59 0.54
CA PRO A 32 -1.73 14.00 0.94
C PRO A 32 -2.42 13.24 -0.19
N ASP A 33 -1.96 13.40 -1.45
CA ASP A 33 -2.43 12.66 -2.60
C ASP A 33 -2.01 11.18 -2.56
N ILE A 34 -0.91 10.88 -1.86
CA ILE A 34 -0.45 9.51 -1.62
C ILE A 34 -1.27 8.90 -0.47
N PRO A 35 -1.93 7.75 -0.67
CA PRO A 35 -2.88 7.19 0.29
C PRO A 35 -2.18 6.37 1.40
N TRP A 36 -1.33 7.01 2.20
CA TRP A 36 -0.47 6.37 3.21
C TRP A 36 -1.24 5.46 4.19
N GLU A 37 -2.31 5.99 4.79
CA GLU A 37 -3.11 5.24 5.77
C GLU A 37 -3.89 4.10 5.11
N ALA A 38 -4.34 4.27 3.87
CA ALA A 38 -5.01 3.19 3.13
C ALA A 38 -4.04 2.04 2.81
N MET A 39 -2.78 2.35 2.49
CA MET A 39 -1.74 1.33 2.29
C MET A 39 -1.49 0.53 3.59
N TYR A 40 -1.42 1.22 4.74
CA TYR A 40 -1.30 0.55 6.04
C TYR A 40 -2.54 -0.27 6.38
N GLY A 41 -3.73 0.26 6.11
CA GLY A 41 -5.01 -0.45 6.26
C GLY A 41 -5.06 -1.72 5.43
N MET A 42 -4.64 -1.67 4.17
CA MET A 42 -4.58 -2.83 3.29
C MET A 42 -3.60 -3.88 3.79
N ARG A 43 -2.43 -3.48 4.33
CA ARG A 43 -1.53 -4.39 5.03
C ARG A 43 -2.24 -5.11 6.18
N ASN A 44 -3.02 -4.40 6.99
CA ASN A 44 -3.72 -5.03 8.12
C ASN A 44 -4.77 -6.02 7.62
N HIS A 45 -5.51 -5.65 6.57
CA HIS A 45 -6.51 -6.49 5.93
C HIS A 45 -5.94 -7.82 5.42
N VAL A 46 -4.83 -7.79 4.68
CA VAL A 46 -4.22 -9.02 4.12
C VAL A 46 -3.45 -9.86 5.13
N THR A 47 -3.08 -9.30 6.31
CA THR A 47 -2.30 -10.02 7.33
C THR A 47 -3.13 -10.58 8.49
N HIS A 48 -4.34 -10.06 8.73
CA HIS A 48 -5.22 -10.54 9.81
C HIS A 48 -6.18 -11.66 9.35
N GLY A 49 -6.17 -12.03 8.07
CA GLY A 49 -7.10 -12.99 7.46
C GLY A 49 -6.48 -14.35 7.12
N TYR A 50 -5.64 -14.93 7.98
CA TYR A 50 -4.96 -16.23 7.74
C TYR A 50 -5.86 -17.44 7.39
N PHE A 51 -7.18 -17.28 7.35
CA PHE A 51 -8.10 -18.34 6.89
C PHE A 51 -8.71 -18.11 5.50
N VAL A 52 -8.92 -16.87 5.05
CA VAL A 52 -9.29 -16.55 3.66
C VAL A 52 -8.82 -15.12 3.37
N VAL A 53 -7.69 -14.96 2.69
CA VAL A 53 -7.39 -13.69 2.04
C VAL A 53 -8.47 -13.47 0.99
N ASP A 54 -9.15 -12.34 1.04
CA ASP A 54 -10.06 -11.94 -0.03
C ASP A 54 -9.24 -11.62 -1.29
N VAL A 55 -9.13 -12.62 -2.17
CA VAL A 55 -8.34 -12.54 -3.40
C VAL A 55 -8.92 -11.49 -4.36
N ASP A 56 -10.23 -11.21 -4.29
CA ASP A 56 -10.86 -10.20 -5.12
C ASP A 56 -10.43 -8.80 -4.68
N ILE A 57 -10.32 -8.55 -3.37
CA ILE A 57 -9.75 -7.29 -2.85
C ILE A 57 -8.27 -7.15 -3.24
N VAL A 58 -7.49 -8.25 -3.17
CA VAL A 58 -6.09 -8.24 -3.62
C VAL A 58 -5.99 -7.89 -5.10
N TRP A 59 -6.79 -8.51 -5.95
CA TRP A 59 -6.77 -8.22 -7.39
C TRP A 59 -7.34 -6.86 -7.77
N SER A 60 -8.37 -6.38 -7.07
CA SER A 60 -8.84 -5.00 -7.20
C SER A 60 -7.74 -3.99 -6.85
N THR A 61 -7.01 -4.24 -5.75
CA THR A 61 -5.85 -3.42 -5.34
C THR A 61 -4.80 -3.36 -6.44
N VAL A 62 -4.41 -4.51 -6.99
CA VAL A 62 -3.38 -4.59 -8.03
C VAL A 62 -3.82 -3.92 -9.34
N LYS A 63 -5.08 -4.08 -9.74
CA LYS A 63 -5.55 -3.58 -11.05
C LYS A 63 -5.97 -2.12 -11.02
N SER A 64 -6.52 -1.65 -9.91
CA SER A 64 -7.15 -0.33 -9.85
C SER A 64 -6.31 0.68 -9.07
N TYR A 65 -5.71 0.26 -7.95
CA TYR A 65 -5.07 1.19 -7.02
C TYR A 65 -3.56 1.30 -7.23
N LEU A 66 -2.88 0.20 -7.56
CA LEU A 66 -1.42 0.23 -7.80
C LEU A 66 -1.01 1.11 -8.98
N PRO A 67 -1.70 1.12 -10.14
CA PRO A 67 -1.32 2.00 -11.25
C PRO A 67 -1.40 3.48 -10.87
N GLU A 68 -2.43 3.88 -10.13
CA GLU A 68 -2.57 5.25 -9.64
C GLU A 68 -1.47 5.60 -8.63
N LEU A 69 -1.18 4.69 -7.70
CA LEU A 69 -0.10 4.86 -6.73
C LEU A 69 1.27 5.01 -7.41
N GLU A 70 1.56 4.20 -8.44
CA GLU A 70 2.80 4.27 -9.20
C GLU A 70 2.98 5.64 -9.88
N LEU A 71 1.90 6.19 -10.44
CA LEU A 71 1.92 7.52 -11.05
C LEU A 71 2.28 8.60 -10.02
N LYS A 72 1.63 8.59 -8.86
CA LYS A 72 1.89 9.56 -7.78
C LYS A 72 3.32 9.46 -7.25
N LEU A 73 3.80 8.26 -6.98
CA LEU A 73 5.18 8.03 -6.53
C LEU A 73 6.21 8.42 -7.59
N SER A 74 5.90 8.21 -8.86
CA SER A 74 6.79 8.60 -9.96
C SER A 74 6.90 10.11 -10.12
N GLN A 75 5.84 10.87 -9.80
CA GLN A 75 5.86 12.33 -9.76
C GLN A 75 6.69 12.83 -8.58
N LEU A 76 6.50 12.24 -7.40
CA LEU A 76 7.27 12.54 -6.19
C LEU A 76 8.78 12.29 -6.36
N ARG A 77 9.19 11.26 -7.11
CA ARG A 77 10.63 11.00 -7.38
C ARG A 77 11.27 12.03 -8.32
N ARG A 78 10.46 12.76 -9.10
CA ARG A 78 10.94 13.73 -10.10
C ARG A 78 10.99 15.18 -9.56
N SER A 79 10.40 15.44 -8.39
CA SER A 79 10.51 16.70 -7.66
C SER A 79 11.75 16.73 -6.79
#